data_AF-A0A9X0H2W6-F1
#
_entry.id   AF-A0A9X0H2W6-F1
#
_cell.length_a   1.000
_cell.length_b   1.000
_cell.length_c   1.000
_cell.angle_alpha   90.00
_cell.angle_beta   90.00
_cell.angle_gamma   90.00
#
_symmetry.space_group_name_H-M   'P 1'
#
loop_
_entity.id
_entity.type
_entity.pdbx_description
1 polymer ?
#
loop_
_entity_poly.entity_id
_entity_poly.type
_entity_poly.pdbx_seq_one_letter_code
_entity_poly.pdbx_strand_id
1 'polypeptide(L)' 'MVEMATIRNRGEYQWEAQIRRKGYPAQRKTFETKSDAQAWSCLIEVARRERIIHLAENPLRRR' A
#
# COMPACT_ATOMS: atom_id res chain seq x y z
N MET A 1 11.97 -10.64 -7.11
CA MET A 1 11.91 -9.17 -7.15
C MET A 1 11.54 -8.72 -5.75
N VAL A 2 12.47 -8.02 -5.08
CA VAL A 2 12.27 -7.48 -3.73
C VAL A 2 11.27 -6.33 -3.86
N GLU A 3 10.03 -6.53 -3.43
CA GLU A 3 9.00 -5.50 -3.43
C GLU A 3 9.40 -4.42 -2.41
N MET A 4 9.88 -3.28 -2.89
CA MET A 4 10.16 -2.12 -2.05
C MET A 4 8.93 -1.21 -2.06
N ALA A 5 8.20 -1.20 -0.94
CA ALA A 5 7.25 -0.14 -0.67
C ALA A 5 7.98 1.21 -0.68
N THR A 6 7.51 2.13 -1.52
CA THR A 6 8.07 3.48 -1.62
C THR A 6 7.32 4.38 -0.66
N ILE A 7 7.99 4.91 0.36
CA ILE A 7 7.43 5.92 1.25
C ILE A 7 7.82 7.30 0.71
N ARG A 8 6.83 8.14 0.43
CA ARG A 8 6.99 9.52 -0.06
C ARG A 8 6.50 10.49 1.00
N ASN A 9 7.29 11.51 1.30
CA ASN A 9 6.85 12.63 2.11
C ASN A 9 6.24 13.71 1.19
N ARG A 10 5.01 14.13 1.45
CA ARG A 10 4.29 15.18 0.71
C ARG A 10 4.14 16.49 1.49
N GLY A 11 4.55 16.54 2.76
CA GLY A 11 4.39 17.69 3.65
C GLY A 11 4.24 17.28 5.11
N GLU A 12 4.05 18.26 6.01
CA GLU A 12 3.73 17.98 7.41
C GLU A 12 2.52 17.05 7.50
N TYR A 13 2.69 15.96 8.25
CA TYR A 13 1.68 14.92 8.43
C TYR A 13 1.19 14.24 7.15
N GLN A 14 1.98 14.23 6.07
CA GLN A 14 1.61 13.56 4.83
C GLN A 14 2.69 12.60 4.35
N TRP A 15 2.61 11.37 4.82
CA TRP A 15 3.46 10.25 4.44
C TRP A 15 2.66 9.27 3.57
N GLU A 16 2.94 9.22 2.28
CA GLU A 16 2.34 8.25 1.37
C GLU A 16 3.20 6.99 1.29
N ALA A 17 2.62 5.84 1.60
CA ALA A 17 3.18 4.54 1.24
C ALA A 17 2.60 4.08 -0.09
N GLN A 18 3.47 3.69 -1.02
CA GLN A 18 3.11 3.18 -2.33
C GLN A 18 3.75 1.80 -2.57
N ILE A 19 2.93 0.81 -2.91
CA ILE A 19 3.35 -0.58 -3.16
C ILE A 19 3.05 -0.91 -4.62
N ARG A 20 4.09 -1.30 -5.36
CA ARG A 20 3.99 -1.62 -6.79
C ARG A 20 4.49 -3.03 -7.04
N ARG A 21 3.66 -3.84 -7.72
CA ARG A 21 4.01 -5.18 -8.16
C ARG A 21 3.64 -5.38 -9.61
N LYS A 22 4.52 -6.04 -10.35
CA LYS A 22 4.24 -6.43 -11.73
C LYS A 22 2.99 -7.32 -11.77
N GLY A 23 1.99 -6.93 -12.58
CA GLY A 23 0.74 -7.68 -12.76
C GLY A 23 -0.37 -7.38 -11.76
N TYR A 24 -0.18 -6.42 -10.83
CA TYR A 24 -1.23 -6.01 -9.89
C TYR A 24 -1.42 -4.48 -9.90
N PRO A 25 -2.63 -3.99 -9.57
CA PRO A 25 -2.84 -2.56 -9.34
C PRO A 25 -1.89 -2.02 -8.26
N ALA A 26 -1.40 -0.80 -8.47
CA ALA A 26 -0.58 -0.13 -7.47
C ALA A 26 -1.47 0.30 -6.29
N GLN A 27 -1.08 -0.10 -5.08
CA GLN A 27 -1.75 0.30 -3.85
C GLN A 27 -1.03 1.51 -3.26
N ARG A 28 -1.81 2.48 -2.76
CA ARG A 28 -1.28 3.68 -2.12
C ARG A 28 -2.15 4.08 -0.95
N LYS A 29 -1.52 4.52 0.14
CA LYS A 29 -2.21 5.05 1.31
C LYS A 29 -1.37 6.13 1.97
N THR A 30 -2.03 7.19 2.41
CA THR A 30 -1.43 8.33 3.11
C THR A 30 -1.62 8.18 4.62
N PHE A 31 -0.61 8.61 5.36
CA PHE A 31 -0.50 8.52 6.81
C PHE A 31 0.04 9.82 7.38
N GLU A 32 -0.26 10.07 8.64
CA GLU A 32 0.25 11.24 9.36
C GLU A 32 1.71 11.06 9.79
N THR A 33 2.15 9.82 9.99
CA THR A 33 3.53 9.52 10.38
C THR A 33 4.22 8.58 9.40
N LYS A 34 5.55 8.71 9.33
CA LYS A 34 6.39 7.80 8.55
C LYS A 34 6.31 6.37 9.08
N SER A 35 6.24 6.22 10.40
CA SER A 35 6.17 4.92 11.07
C SER A 35 4.91 4.17 10.67
N ASP A 36 3.77 4.85 10.60
CA ASP A 36 2.50 4.23 10.17
C ASP A 36 2.55 3.81 8.70
N ALA A 37 3.14 4.66 7.84
CA ALA A 37 3.35 4.34 6.42
C ALA A 37 4.24 3.09 6.25
N GLN A 38 5.26 2.95 7.10
CA GLN A 38 6.16 1.80 7.08
C GLN A 38 5.50 0.53 7.64
N ALA A 39 4.73 0.65 8.72
CA ALA A 39 3.98 -0.46 9.31
C ALA A 39 2.92 -1.00 8.35
N TRP A 40 2.15 -0.12 7.69
CA TRP A 40 1.19 -0.51 6.68
C TRP A 40 1.84 -1.21 5.49
N SER A 41 3.01 -0.72 5.05
CA SER A 41 3.77 -1.35 3.99
C SER A 41 4.15 -2.79 4.33
N CYS A 42 4.62 -3.03 5.56
CA CYS A 42 4.94 -4.37 6.05
C CYS A 42 3.69 -5.27 6.14
N LEU A 43 2.57 -4.74 6.65
CA LEU A 43 1.31 -5.47 6.76
C LEU A 43 0.79 -5.93 5.40
N ILE A 44 0.87 -5.08 4.37
CA ILE A 44 0.43 -5.44 3.01
C ILE A 44 1.32 -6.54 2.43
N GLU A 45 2.64 -6.46 2.60
CA GLU A 45 3.56 -7.52 2.15
C GLU A 45 3.23 -8.88 2.79
N VAL A 46 2.92 -8.89 4.10
CA VAL A 46 2.51 -10.10 4.83
C VAL A 46 1.14 -10.60 4.37
N ALA A 47 0.13 -9.73 4.28
CA ALA A 47 -1.22 -10.10 3.82
C ALA A 47 -1.23 -10.63 2.37
N ARG A 48 -0.25 -10.24 1.56
CA ARG A 48 -0.13 -10.65 0.16
C ARG A 48 0.41 -12.06 0.04
N ARG A 49 1.32 -12.44 0.93
CA ARG A 49 1.82 -13.82 1.06
C ARG A 49 0.66 -14.78 1.35
N GLU A 50 -0.30 -14.35 2.16
CA GLU A 50 -1.46 -15.13 2.58
C GLU A 50 -2.68 -15.05 1.62
N ARG A 51 -2.56 -14.37 0.47
CA ARG A 51 -3.57 -14.30 -0.62
C ARG A 51 -4.98 -13.86 -0.17
N ILE A 52 -5.10 -12.74 0.55
CA ILE A 52 -6.40 -12.15 0.95
C ILE A 52 -6.70 -10.78 0.27
N ILE A 53 -5.70 -10.15 -0.38
CA ILE A 53 -5.79 -8.72 -0.77
C ILE A 53 -6.77 -8.44 -1.93
N HIS A 54 -7.09 -9.42 -2.78
CA HIS A 54 -7.97 -9.18 -3.94
C HIS A 54 -9.44 -8.95 -3.59
N LEU A 55 -9.86 -9.23 -2.35
CA LEU A 55 -11.25 -9.09 -1.94
C LEU A 55 -11.60 -7.71 -1.35
N ALA A 56 -10.60 -6.90 -0.98
CA ALA A 56 -10.82 -5.63 -0.29
C ALA A 56 -10.90 -4.40 -1.22
N GLU A 57 -10.50 -4.52 -2.49
CA GLU A 57 -10.42 -3.38 -3.41
C GLU A 57 -10.97 -3.73 -4.79
N ASN A 58 -12.30 -3.88 -4.91
CA ASN A 58 -13.00 -3.83 -6.19
C ASN A 58 -13.97 -2.64 -6.23
N PRO A 59 -13.53 -1.44 -6.64
CA PRO A 59 -14.40 -0.29 -6.84
C PRO A 59 -15.23 -0.34 -8.15
N LEU A 60 -15.15 -1.41 -8.97
CA LEU A 60 -15.92 -1.54 -10.22
C LEU A 60 -17.36 -2.08 -10.03
N ARG A 61 -17.93 -2.07 -8.82
CA ARG A 61 -19.37 -2.28 -8.57
C ARG A 61 -20.18 -0.97 -8.44
N ARG A 62 -19.69 0.13 -8.99
CA ARG A 62 -20.50 1.34 -9.24
C ARG A 62 -20.39 1.74 -10.71
N ARG A 63 -21.22 1.11 -11.53
CA ARG A 63 -21.86 1.73 -12.70
C ARG A 63 -23.31 1.30 -12.70
#